data_AF-A0AAX6E1K1-F1
#
_entry.id   AF-A0AAX6E1K1-F1
#
_cell.length_a   1.000
_cell.length_b   1.000
_cell.length_c   1.000
_cell.angle_alpha   90.00
_cell.angle_beta   90.00
_cell.angle_gamma   90.00
#
_symmetry.space_group_name_H-M   'P 1'
#
loop_
_entity.id
_entity.type
_entity.pdbx_description
1 polymer ?
#
loop_
_entity_poly.entity_id
_entity_poly.type
_entity_poly.pdbx_seq_one_letter_code
_entity_poly.pdbx_strand_id
1 'polypeptide(L)'
;MVRRLPQFIGRLFSVLMKMLLDVEDEPAWHSAEAEDEDAGETSNYSVGQECLDRLSIALGGNTIVPVASELFPAYLAAPEWQKHHAALIALIQIAEGCSKVMIKNLEPVVTMVLNSFQDPHPRVRWATINAVGQLSTDLGPDLQVQYHGRVLPALASAMDDFQNPRVQASNFVVYIDNLPLKVTF
;
A
#
# COMPACT_ATOMS: atom_id res chain seq x y z
N MET A 1 0.77 27.80 -5.78
CA MET A 1 -0.04 28.58 -4.81
C MET A 1 -0.60 27.73 -3.66
N VAL A 2 -0.84 26.43 -3.84
CA VAL A 2 -1.36 25.50 -2.80
C VAL A 2 -0.34 25.13 -1.71
N ARG A 3 0.98 25.13 -2.02
CA ARG A 3 2.07 24.79 -1.06
C ARG A 3 2.16 25.67 0.20
N ARG A 4 1.38 26.76 0.31
CA ARG A 4 1.41 27.71 1.44
C ARG A 4 0.27 27.51 2.46
N LEU A 5 -0.55 26.46 2.33
CA LEU A 5 -1.66 26.18 3.24
C LEU A 5 -1.53 24.77 3.84
N PRO A 6 -0.65 24.56 4.84
CA PRO A 6 -0.38 23.22 5.40
C PRO A 6 -1.64 22.53 5.95
N GLN A 7 -2.55 23.31 6.57
CA GLN A 7 -3.83 22.78 7.06
C GLN A 7 -4.77 22.31 5.93
N PHE A 8 -4.67 22.89 4.73
CA PHE A 8 -5.49 22.49 3.60
C PHE A 8 -5.06 21.12 3.06
N ILE A 9 -3.74 20.88 2.97
CA ILE A 9 -3.21 19.58 2.52
C ILE A 9 -3.60 18.47 3.47
N GLY A 10 -3.44 18.68 4.79
CA GLY A 10 -3.86 17.69 5.79
C GLY A 10 -5.35 17.35 5.66
N ARG A 11 -6.21 18.36 5.55
CA ARG A 11 -7.67 18.14 5.37
C ARG A 11 -8.00 17.43 4.08
N LEU A 12 -7.38 17.81 2.96
CA LEU A 12 -7.60 17.15 1.68
C LEU A 12 -7.17 15.68 1.76
N PHE A 13 -5.98 15.40 2.27
CA PHE A 13 -5.49 14.05 2.48
C PHE A 13 -6.46 13.23 3.34
N SER A 14 -6.95 13.78 4.45
CA SER A 14 -7.96 13.11 5.29
C SER A 14 -9.29 12.85 4.57
N VAL A 15 -9.71 13.71 3.64
CA VAL A 15 -10.91 13.46 2.82
C VAL A 15 -10.67 12.30 1.87
N LEU A 16 -9.53 12.28 1.18
CA LEU A 16 -9.17 11.18 0.27
C LEU A 16 -9.05 9.85 1.03
N MET A 17 -8.49 9.86 2.23
CA MET A 17 -8.44 8.68 3.11
C MET A 17 -9.80 8.18 3.55
N LYS A 18 -10.83 9.05 3.63
CA LYS A 18 -12.21 8.62 3.89
C LYS A 18 -12.86 8.01 2.66
N MET A 19 -12.52 8.49 1.47
CA MET A 19 -12.99 7.89 0.22
C MET A 19 -12.46 6.47 0.05
N LEU A 20 -11.23 6.19 0.52
CA LEU A 20 -10.68 4.83 0.56
C LEU A 20 -11.40 3.87 1.53
N LEU A 21 -12.29 4.37 2.39
CA LEU A 21 -13.12 3.52 3.26
C LEU A 21 -14.40 3.04 2.56
N ASP A 22 -14.71 3.58 1.39
CA ASP A 22 -15.90 3.27 0.59
C ASP A 22 -15.66 1.98 -0.23
N VAL A 23 -15.30 0.93 0.50
CA VAL A 23 -15.04 -0.42 0.01
C VAL A 23 -15.74 -1.45 0.90
N GLU A 24 -16.48 -2.36 0.27
CA GLU A 24 -17.25 -3.40 0.93
C GLU A 24 -16.56 -4.77 0.80
N ASP A 25 -16.82 -5.67 1.75
CA ASP A 25 -16.30 -7.04 1.69
C ASP A 25 -17.24 -7.92 0.85
N GLU A 26 -17.21 -7.70 -0.46
CA GLU A 26 -18.04 -8.46 -1.41
C GLU A 26 -17.55 -9.91 -1.54
N PRO A 27 -18.43 -10.92 -1.40
CA PRO A 27 -18.05 -12.34 -1.54
C PRO A 27 -17.41 -12.69 -2.88
N ALA A 28 -17.85 -12.04 -3.97
CA ALA A 28 -17.30 -12.24 -5.31
C ALA A 28 -15.80 -11.92 -5.36
N TRP A 29 -15.33 -10.93 -4.61
CA TRP A 29 -13.91 -10.63 -4.53
C TRP A 29 -13.09 -11.82 -4.06
N HIS A 30 -13.61 -12.72 -3.22
CA HIS A 30 -12.81 -13.86 -2.74
C HIS A 30 -12.59 -14.97 -3.79
N SER A 31 -13.29 -14.93 -4.93
CA SER A 31 -13.21 -15.93 -6.02
C SER A 31 -11.84 -15.98 -6.71
N ALA A 32 -11.06 -14.89 -6.64
CA ALA A 32 -9.86 -14.64 -7.44
C ALA A 32 -10.10 -14.62 -8.97
N GLU A 33 -11.34 -14.45 -9.41
CA GLU A 33 -11.65 -14.22 -10.81
C GLU A 33 -11.27 -12.77 -11.18
N ALA A 34 -10.70 -12.61 -12.39
CA ALA A 34 -10.20 -11.32 -12.87
C ALA A 34 -11.33 -10.29 -13.06
N GLU A 35 -12.54 -10.75 -13.39
CA GLU A 35 -13.72 -9.89 -13.51
C GLU A 35 -14.24 -9.35 -12.17
N ASP A 36 -13.83 -9.95 -11.05
CA ASP A 36 -14.22 -9.57 -9.69
C ASP A 36 -13.12 -8.77 -8.95
N GLU A 37 -12.09 -8.28 -9.65
CA GLU A 37 -10.97 -7.55 -9.03
C GLU A 37 -11.40 -6.30 -8.26
N ASP A 38 -12.38 -5.57 -8.79
CA ASP A 38 -12.95 -4.36 -8.20
C ASP A 38 -14.24 -4.62 -7.41
N ALA A 39 -14.58 -5.90 -7.15
CA ALA A 39 -15.79 -6.23 -6.40
C ALA A 39 -15.76 -5.58 -5.01
N GLY A 40 -16.80 -4.80 -4.71
CA GLY A 40 -16.94 -4.03 -3.47
C GLY A 40 -16.28 -2.66 -3.51
N GLU A 41 -15.58 -2.29 -4.58
CA GLU A 41 -15.04 -0.95 -4.76
C GLU A 41 -16.08 0.01 -5.33
N THR A 42 -16.19 1.20 -4.74
CA THR A 42 -17.07 2.26 -5.26
C THR A 42 -16.30 3.27 -6.11
N SER A 43 -17.04 4.12 -6.84
CA SER A 43 -16.42 5.23 -7.57
C SER A 43 -15.66 6.20 -6.66
N ASN A 44 -16.09 6.37 -5.41
CA ASN A 44 -15.38 7.20 -4.44
C ASN A 44 -14.03 6.59 -4.11
N TYR A 45 -13.98 5.29 -3.87
CA TYR A 45 -12.74 4.57 -3.61
C TYR A 45 -11.73 4.77 -4.75
N SER A 46 -12.13 4.53 -5.99
CA SER A 46 -11.25 4.71 -7.17
C SER A 46 -10.76 6.15 -7.33
N VAL A 47 -11.65 7.15 -7.17
CA VAL A 47 -11.27 8.57 -7.24
C VAL A 47 -10.31 8.95 -6.11
N GLY A 48 -10.51 8.39 -4.92
CA GLY A 48 -9.65 8.61 -3.76
C GLY A 48 -8.21 8.17 -4.04
N GLN A 49 -8.04 6.99 -4.64
CA GLN A 49 -6.74 6.46 -5.04
C GLN A 49 -6.03 7.37 -6.05
N GLU A 50 -6.69 7.66 -7.17
CA GLU A 50 -6.13 8.50 -8.25
C GLU A 50 -5.74 9.90 -7.74
N CYS A 51 -6.55 10.46 -6.84
CA CYS A 51 -6.28 11.77 -6.26
C CYS A 51 -5.10 11.74 -5.28
N LEU A 52 -4.89 10.66 -4.52
CA LEU A 52 -3.73 10.51 -3.64
C LEU A 52 -2.43 10.46 -4.45
N ASP A 53 -2.42 9.70 -5.53
CA ASP A 53 -1.28 9.62 -6.44
C ASP A 53 -0.92 11.00 -7.02
N ARG A 54 -1.89 11.64 -7.68
CA ARG A 54 -1.70 12.98 -8.26
C ARG A 54 -1.28 14.03 -7.23
N LEU A 55 -1.84 13.96 -6.03
CA LEU A 55 -1.48 14.85 -4.93
C LEU A 55 -0.01 14.64 -4.52
N SER A 56 0.42 13.38 -4.44
CA SER A 56 1.80 13.00 -4.11
C SER A 56 2.80 13.48 -5.17
N ILE A 57 2.50 13.29 -6.45
CA ILE A 57 3.33 13.71 -7.57
C ILE A 57 3.46 15.25 -7.59
N ALA A 58 2.35 15.98 -7.37
CA ALA A 58 2.34 17.44 -7.45
C ALA A 58 3.08 18.12 -6.28
N LEU A 59 2.99 17.56 -5.07
CA LEU A 59 3.48 18.18 -3.84
C LEU A 59 4.78 17.59 -3.29
N GLY A 60 5.08 16.35 -3.67
CA GLY A 60 6.28 15.61 -3.29
C GLY A 60 6.29 15.15 -1.83
N GLY A 61 7.18 14.20 -1.55
CA GLY A 61 7.28 13.54 -0.25
C GLY A 61 7.54 14.45 0.96
N ASN A 62 8.23 15.59 0.80
CA ASN A 62 8.47 16.53 1.92
C ASN A 62 7.16 17.13 2.47
N THR A 63 6.11 17.19 1.64
CA THR A 63 4.80 17.70 2.04
C THR A 63 3.89 16.56 2.49
N ILE A 64 3.90 15.43 1.77
CA ILE A 64 2.90 14.37 1.93
C ILE A 64 3.28 13.34 2.99
N VAL A 65 4.55 12.94 3.07
CA VAL A 65 5.00 11.92 4.02
C VAL A 65 4.68 12.32 5.48
N PRO A 66 4.93 13.57 5.94
CA PRO A 66 4.57 13.95 7.31
C PRO A 66 3.08 13.81 7.61
N VAL A 67 2.21 14.15 6.65
CA VAL A 67 0.75 14.03 6.80
C VAL A 67 0.34 12.55 6.89
N ALA A 68 0.89 11.71 6.02
CA ALA A 68 0.63 10.27 6.04
C ALA A 68 1.13 9.62 7.34
N SER A 69 2.35 9.97 7.79
CA SER A 69 2.94 9.44 9.03
C SER A 69 2.17 9.82 10.30
N GLU A 70 1.49 10.96 10.31
CA GLU A 70 0.61 11.35 11.43
C GLU A 70 -0.70 10.53 11.43
N LEU A 71 -1.23 10.21 10.25
CA LEU A 71 -2.55 9.61 10.10
C LEU A 71 -2.57 8.08 10.12
N PHE A 72 -1.58 7.44 9.50
CA PHE A 72 -1.54 5.98 9.33
C PHE A 72 -1.56 5.19 10.65
N PRO A 73 -0.87 5.59 11.73
CA PRO A 73 -0.91 4.84 12.99
C PRO A 73 -2.33 4.71 13.55
N ALA A 74 -3.15 5.76 13.45
CA ALA A 74 -4.53 5.73 13.93
C ALA A 74 -5.44 4.86 13.03
N TYR A 75 -5.15 4.80 11.73
CA TYR A 75 -5.86 3.92 10.81
C TYR A 75 -5.51 2.45 11.08
N LEU A 76 -4.23 2.11 11.22
CA LEU A 76 -3.73 0.75 11.46
C LEU A 76 -4.05 0.18 12.85
N ALA A 77 -4.40 1.04 13.82
CA ALA A 77 -4.79 0.62 15.16
C ALA A 77 -6.32 0.48 15.33
N ALA A 78 -7.09 0.73 14.28
CA ALA A 78 -8.54 0.73 14.35
C ALA A 78 -9.11 -0.70 14.34
N PRO A 79 -10.35 -0.91 14.78
CA PRO A 79 -10.98 -2.24 14.65
C PRO A 79 -11.46 -2.54 13.23
N GLU A 80 -11.68 -1.52 12.40
CA GLU A 80 -12.23 -1.70 11.04
C GLU A 80 -11.13 -2.01 10.03
N TRP A 81 -11.21 -3.18 9.39
CA TRP A 81 -10.24 -3.62 8.38
C TRP A 81 -10.11 -2.62 7.22
N GLN A 82 -11.19 -1.89 6.88
CA GLN A 82 -11.19 -0.87 5.83
C GLN A 82 -10.15 0.21 6.11
N LYS A 83 -9.90 0.55 7.38
CA LYS A 83 -8.88 1.54 7.73
C LYS A 83 -7.46 0.99 7.57
N HIS A 84 -7.25 -0.29 7.89
CA HIS A 84 -5.95 -0.94 7.66
C HIS A 84 -5.65 -0.99 6.16
N HIS A 85 -6.64 -1.45 5.39
CA HIS A 85 -6.61 -1.49 3.93
C HIS A 85 -6.35 -0.10 3.34
N ALA A 86 -7.10 0.93 3.76
CA ALA A 86 -6.92 2.30 3.28
C ALA A 86 -5.52 2.87 3.55
N ALA A 87 -4.89 2.55 4.70
CA ALA A 87 -3.51 2.97 4.98
C ALA A 87 -2.50 2.35 4.01
N LEU A 88 -2.66 1.07 3.68
CA LEU A 88 -1.81 0.37 2.71
C LEU A 88 -2.02 0.88 1.28
N ILE A 89 -3.28 1.05 0.86
CA ILE A 89 -3.61 1.61 -0.45
C ILE A 89 -3.08 3.03 -0.57
N ALA A 90 -3.26 3.87 0.44
CA ALA A 90 -2.69 5.21 0.41
C ALA A 90 -1.16 5.20 0.35
N LEU A 91 -0.49 4.28 1.03
CA LEU A 91 0.97 4.12 0.93
C LEU A 91 1.40 3.78 -0.50
N ILE A 92 0.71 2.84 -1.15
CA ILE A 92 0.91 2.47 -2.57
C ILE A 92 0.79 3.72 -3.45
N GLN A 93 -0.33 4.43 -3.34
CA GLN A 93 -0.64 5.54 -4.22
C GLN A 93 0.33 6.72 -4.05
N ILE A 94 0.89 6.94 -2.86
CA ILE A 94 1.84 8.06 -2.67
C ILE A 94 3.30 7.69 -2.96
N ALA A 95 3.61 6.42 -3.22
CA ALA A 95 4.98 5.91 -3.26
C ALA A 95 5.83 6.60 -4.34
N GLU A 96 5.34 6.66 -5.59
CA GLU A 96 6.06 7.29 -6.71
C GLU A 96 6.44 8.75 -6.40
N GLY A 97 5.44 9.58 -6.06
CA GLY A 97 5.63 10.99 -5.75
C GLY A 97 6.43 11.27 -4.46
N CYS A 98 6.50 10.29 -3.55
CA CYS A 98 7.20 10.41 -2.27
C CYS A 98 8.53 9.64 -2.19
N SER A 99 8.92 8.92 -3.24
CA SER A 99 10.05 7.99 -3.32
C SER A 99 11.32 8.51 -2.63
N LYS A 100 11.78 9.72 -2.99
CA LYS A 100 13.02 10.32 -2.43
C LYS A 100 13.01 10.48 -0.90
N VAL A 101 11.84 10.72 -0.30
CA VAL A 101 11.72 10.88 1.17
C VAL A 101 11.55 9.52 1.83
N MET A 102 10.80 8.61 1.20
CA MET A 102 10.59 7.25 1.67
C MET A 102 11.89 6.44 1.66
N ILE A 103 12.69 6.52 0.60
CA ILE A 103 14.00 5.82 0.52
C ILE A 103 14.94 6.25 1.66
N LYS A 104 14.94 7.54 2.03
CA LYS A 104 15.75 8.03 3.16
C LYS A 104 15.29 7.49 4.51
N ASN A 105 14.04 7.05 4.62
CA ASN A 105 13.41 6.55 5.82
C ASN A 105 12.68 5.23 5.53
N LEU A 106 13.39 4.28 4.92
CA LEU A 106 12.78 3.08 4.35
C LEU A 106 12.35 2.07 5.42
N GLU A 107 13.09 2.00 6.53
CA GLU A 107 12.82 1.08 7.64
C GLU A 107 11.39 1.17 8.21
N PRO A 108 10.85 2.37 8.56
CA PRO A 108 9.45 2.50 8.96
C PRO A 108 8.46 2.03 7.91
N VAL A 109 8.69 2.33 6.62
CA VAL A 109 7.80 1.96 5.52
C VAL A 109 7.73 0.44 5.40
N VAL A 110 8.90 -0.21 5.34
CA VAL A 110 8.98 -1.68 5.23
C VAL A 110 8.40 -2.36 6.47
N THR A 111 8.68 -1.85 7.67
CA THR A 111 8.14 -2.43 8.91
C THR A 111 6.62 -2.33 8.96
N MET A 112 6.03 -1.21 8.52
CA MET A 112 4.58 -1.05 8.44
C MET A 112 3.93 -2.09 7.52
N VAL A 113 4.50 -2.29 6.33
CA VAL A 113 4.01 -3.28 5.37
C VAL A 113 4.18 -4.69 5.92
N LEU A 114 5.36 -5.04 6.44
CA LEU A 114 5.62 -6.38 6.97
C LEU A 114 4.70 -6.77 8.13
N ASN A 115 4.36 -5.81 9.02
CA ASN A 115 3.43 -6.06 10.11
C ASN A 115 2.01 -6.35 9.63
N SER A 116 1.65 -5.91 8.42
CA SER A 116 0.30 -6.05 7.85
C SER A 116 0.05 -7.41 7.19
N PHE A 117 1.10 -8.24 7.00
CA PHE A 117 0.96 -9.61 6.46
C PHE A 117 0.13 -10.53 7.36
N GLN A 118 0.06 -10.23 8.66
CA GLN A 118 -0.68 -11.02 9.65
C GLN A 118 -2.05 -10.43 9.97
N ASP A 119 -2.52 -9.46 9.18
CA ASP A 119 -3.85 -8.90 9.38
C ASP A 119 -4.93 -9.98 9.24
N PRO A 120 -5.95 -10.02 10.13
CA PRO A 120 -7.00 -11.03 10.05
C PRO A 120 -7.81 -10.97 8.75
N HIS A 121 -7.90 -9.81 8.10
CA HIS A 121 -8.74 -9.62 6.94
C HIS A 121 -7.99 -9.88 5.61
N PRO A 122 -8.51 -10.73 4.72
CA PRO A 122 -7.80 -11.09 3.49
C PRO A 122 -7.58 -9.92 2.53
N ARG A 123 -8.51 -8.96 2.44
CA ARG A 123 -8.28 -7.72 1.65
C ARG A 123 -7.10 -6.87 2.16
N VAL A 124 -6.79 -6.93 3.45
CA VAL A 124 -5.64 -6.21 4.01
C VAL A 124 -4.35 -6.97 3.70
N ARG A 125 -4.35 -8.31 3.82
CA ARG A 125 -3.20 -9.14 3.40
C ARG A 125 -2.92 -9.00 1.90
N TRP A 126 -3.96 -8.97 1.07
CA TRP A 126 -3.85 -8.66 -0.37
C TRP A 126 -3.24 -7.29 -0.62
N ALA A 127 -3.75 -6.23 0.04
CA ALA A 127 -3.20 -4.88 -0.10
C ALA A 127 -1.74 -4.81 0.35
N THR A 128 -1.36 -5.63 1.34
CA THR A 128 0.03 -5.75 1.81
C THR A 128 0.94 -6.33 0.72
N ILE A 129 0.53 -7.39 0.02
CA ILE A 129 1.30 -7.98 -1.08
C ILE A 129 1.42 -6.98 -2.24
N ASN A 130 0.34 -6.28 -2.58
CA ASN A 130 0.36 -5.22 -3.60
C ASN A 130 1.29 -4.07 -3.20
N ALA A 131 1.31 -3.70 -1.91
CA ALA A 131 2.25 -2.70 -1.40
C ALA A 131 3.70 -3.16 -1.59
N VAL A 132 4.03 -4.42 -1.32
CA VAL A 132 5.38 -4.94 -1.60
C VAL A 132 5.73 -4.82 -3.08
N GLY A 133 4.83 -5.21 -3.99
CA GLY A 133 5.04 -5.09 -5.44
C GLY A 133 5.28 -3.65 -5.88
N GLN A 134 4.37 -2.74 -5.53
CA GLN A 134 4.46 -1.33 -5.95
C GLN A 134 5.69 -0.64 -5.36
N LEU A 135 5.95 -0.80 -4.05
CA LEU A 135 7.10 -0.18 -3.41
C LEU A 135 8.42 -0.71 -3.96
N SER A 136 8.46 -1.93 -4.47
CA SER A 136 9.66 -2.48 -5.10
C SER A 136 9.95 -1.85 -6.45
N THR A 137 8.91 -1.44 -7.17
CA THR A 137 9.04 -0.63 -8.39
C THR A 137 9.50 0.79 -8.04
N ASP A 138 8.83 1.45 -7.09
CA ASP A 138 9.01 2.89 -6.85
C ASP A 138 10.19 3.24 -5.92
N LEU A 139 10.52 2.34 -4.99
CA LEU A 139 11.60 2.49 -4.01
C LEU A 139 12.80 1.58 -4.31
N GLY A 140 12.77 0.91 -5.46
CA GLY A 140 13.89 0.10 -5.93
C GLY A 140 15.07 0.97 -6.43
N PRO A 141 16.30 0.44 -6.38
CA PRO A 141 16.67 -0.90 -5.89
C PRO A 141 16.89 -0.96 -4.36
N ASP A 142 16.77 0.15 -3.64
CA ASP A 142 17.11 0.25 -2.22
C ASP A 142 16.29 -0.71 -1.35
N LEU A 143 14.98 -0.84 -1.61
CA LEU A 143 14.12 -1.78 -0.90
C LEU A 143 14.61 -3.21 -1.05
N GLN A 144 14.86 -3.64 -2.28
CA GLN A 144 15.32 -4.99 -2.56
C GLN A 144 16.69 -5.24 -1.93
N VAL A 145 17.66 -4.34 -2.14
CA VAL A 145 19.03 -4.53 -1.65
C VAL A 145 19.09 -4.57 -0.13
N GLN A 146 18.30 -3.76 0.56
CA GLN A 146 18.39 -3.63 2.01
C GLN A 146 17.45 -4.58 2.76
N TYR A 147 16.31 -4.95 2.17
CA TYR A 147 15.20 -5.61 2.88
C TYR A 147 14.77 -6.96 2.32
N HIS A 148 15.38 -7.47 1.25
CA HIS A 148 15.00 -8.77 0.67
C HIS A 148 14.95 -9.91 1.70
N GLY A 149 15.88 -9.94 2.67
CA GLY A 149 15.92 -10.97 3.70
C GLY A 149 14.71 -10.98 4.64
N ARG A 150 13.94 -9.90 4.72
CA ARG A 150 12.67 -9.82 5.47
C ARG A 150 11.45 -9.94 4.55
N VAL A 151 11.52 -9.36 3.36
CA VAL A 151 10.39 -9.32 2.42
C VAL A 151 10.14 -10.69 1.78
N LEU A 152 11.19 -11.40 1.35
CA LEU A 152 11.03 -12.70 0.68
C LEU A 152 10.40 -13.76 1.59
N PRO A 153 10.80 -13.95 2.87
CA PRO A 153 10.12 -14.89 3.75
C PRO A 153 8.66 -14.52 4.02
N ALA A 154 8.33 -13.22 4.13
CA ALA A 154 6.96 -12.77 4.33
C ALA A 154 6.08 -13.07 3.10
N LEU A 155 6.60 -12.81 1.90
CA LEU A 155 5.95 -13.19 0.65
C LEU A 155 5.76 -14.71 0.55
N ALA A 156 6.80 -15.50 0.82
CA ALA A 156 6.71 -16.95 0.80
C ALA A 156 5.64 -17.49 1.76
N SER A 157 5.56 -16.94 2.99
CA SER A 157 4.52 -17.31 3.94
C SER A 157 3.11 -16.95 3.48
N ALA A 158 2.93 -15.87 2.71
CA ALA A 158 1.62 -15.50 2.16
C ALA A 158 1.14 -16.44 1.05
N MET A 159 2.06 -17.14 0.38
CA MET A 159 1.72 -18.17 -0.63
C MET A 159 1.04 -19.40 -0.01
N ASP A 160 1.18 -19.59 1.30
CA ASP A 160 0.54 -20.67 2.06
C ASP A 160 -0.89 -20.29 2.55
N ASP A 161 -1.43 -19.12 2.17
CA ASP A 161 -2.81 -18.72 2.50
C ASP A 161 -3.85 -19.40 1.58
N PHE A 162 -3.89 -20.74 1.62
CA PHE A 162 -4.71 -21.59 0.75
C PHE A 162 -6.23 -21.34 0.87
N GLN A 163 -6.67 -20.67 1.93
CA GLN A 163 -8.08 -20.34 2.13
C GLN A 163 -8.50 -19.06 1.40
N ASN A 164 -7.55 -18.28 0.89
CA ASN A 164 -7.80 -16.98 0.27
C ASN A 164 -7.12 -16.93 -1.11
N PRO A 165 -7.77 -17.48 -2.16
CA PRO A 165 -7.17 -17.61 -3.49
C PRO A 165 -6.64 -16.30 -4.06
N ARG A 166 -7.31 -15.17 -3.83
CA ARG A 166 -6.85 -13.86 -4.36
C ARG A 166 -5.59 -13.37 -3.66
N VAL A 167 -5.43 -13.65 -2.36
CA VAL A 167 -4.19 -13.34 -1.63
C VAL A 167 -3.04 -14.19 -2.19
N GLN A 168 -3.30 -15.46 -2.50
CA GLN A 168 -2.31 -16.37 -3.09
C GLN A 168 -1.94 -16.00 -4.55
N ALA A 169 -2.91 -15.53 -5.34
CA ALA A 169 -2.71 -15.15 -6.75
C ALA A 169 -2.12 -13.74 -6.95
N SER A 170 -1.93 -12.98 -5.87
CA SER A 170 -1.44 -11.60 -5.93
C SER A 170 -0.01 -11.47 -6.50
N ASN A 171 0.36 -10.28 -6.96
CA ASN A 171 1.57 -9.97 -7.77
C ASN A 171 2.93 -10.22 -7.09
N PHE A 172 3.27 -11.47 -6.76
CA PHE A 172 4.62 -11.89 -6.35
C PHE A 172 5.67 -11.65 -7.45
N VAL A 173 5.23 -11.74 -8.71
CA VAL A 173 6.08 -11.64 -9.90
C VAL A 173 6.77 -10.28 -9.99
N VAL A 174 6.08 -9.19 -9.64
CA VAL A 174 6.64 -7.83 -9.72
C VAL A 174 7.82 -7.63 -8.76
N TYR A 175 7.78 -8.22 -7.57
CA TYR A 175 8.92 -8.16 -6.65
C TYR A 175 10.13 -8.91 -7.21
N ILE A 176 9.89 -10.12 -7.74
CA ILE A 176 10.92 -11.03 -8.24
C ILE A 176 11.59 -10.46 -9.50
N ASP A 177 10.81 -9.91 -10.42
CA ASP A 177 11.32 -9.31 -11.67
C ASP A 177 12.22 -8.09 -11.40
N ASN A 178 12.01 -7.40 -10.28
CA ASN A 178 12.79 -6.25 -9.86
C ASN A 178 13.96 -6.60 -8.91
N LEU A 179 14.22 -7.88 -8.63
CA LEU A 179 15.39 -8.26 -7.83
C LEU A 179 16.68 -8.01 -8.63
N PRO A 180 17.68 -7.32 -8.04
CA PRO A 180 18.98 -7.20 -8.70
C PRO A 180 19.60 -8.58 -8.90
N LEU A 181 20.19 -8.83 -10.07
CA LEU A 181 20.86 -10.10 -10.42
C LEU A 181 21.93 -10.59 -9.40
N LYS A 182 22.39 -9.71 -8.50
CA LYS A 182 23.35 -10.02 -7.42
C LYS A 182 22.70 -10.57 -6.13
N VAL A 183 21.37 -10.59 -6.05
CA VAL A 183 20.60 -11.06 -4.88
C VAL A 183 20.01 -12.47 -5.12
N THR A 184 20.15 -13.01 -6.34
CA THR A 184 19.83 -14.39 -6.66
C THR A 184 20.75 -15.36 -5.91
N PHE A 185 20.15 -16.36 -5.24
CA PHE A 185 20.73 -17.33 -4.32
C PHE A 185 22.11 -17.88 -4.67
#